data_AF-A0A2P5TKA5-F1
#
_entry.id   AF-A0A2P5TKA5-F1
#
_cell.length_a   1.000
_cell.length_b   1.000
_cell.length_c   1.000
_cell.angle_alpha   90.00
_cell.angle_beta   90.00
_cell.angle_gamma   90.00
#
_symmetry.space_group_name_H-M   'P 1'
#
loop_
_entity.id
_entity.type
_entity.pdbx_description
1 polymer ?
#
loop_
_entity_poly.entity_id
_entity_poly.type
_entity_poly.pdbx_seq_one_letter_code
_entity_poly.pdbx_strand_id
1 'polypeptide(L)'
;MIALDGEIIRLKSPRLTLSMEFKEKDTSGQTSGTSGAEQGEKGKELQVTGLIPFVDQMALARLFELAQDKGDGNERKIYRIGCELAEAVKIYQVKFAGRIMAPEQEGLLAWRVSFTLREHLSVPEKREQRRIKPDAIIGQATEGTQPVAPAGAISGDGQDQQPELGRVGRFFKRIDDAMGEKKDETQQATDA
;
A
#
# COMPACT_ATOMS: atom_id res chain seq x y z
N MET A 1 16.32 17.12 11.93
CA MET A 1 15.00 17.80 11.82
C MET A 1 13.99 16.80 11.26
N ILE A 2 12.69 16.98 11.52
CA ILE A 2 11.63 16.13 10.94
C ILE A 2 10.48 16.99 10.40
N ALA A 3 9.99 16.63 9.21
CA ALA A 3 8.84 17.25 8.57
C ALA A 3 7.87 16.19 8.02
N LEU A 4 6.57 16.53 7.99
CA LEU A 4 5.50 15.74 7.38
C LEU A 4 4.78 16.60 6.35
N ASP A 5 4.72 16.16 5.08
CA ASP A 5 4.18 16.92 3.95
C ASP A 5 4.80 18.33 3.80
N GLY A 6 6.07 18.47 4.17
CA GLY A 6 6.78 19.76 4.18
C GLY A 6 6.51 20.61 5.43
N GLU A 7 5.57 20.24 6.29
CA GLU A 7 5.33 20.89 7.57
C GLU A 7 6.34 20.41 8.62
N ILE A 8 7.11 21.35 9.18
CA ILE A 8 8.17 21.06 10.15
C ILE A 8 7.55 20.81 11.53
N ILE A 9 7.83 19.66 12.14
CA ILE A 9 7.44 19.41 13.53
C ILE A 9 8.43 20.13 14.45
N ARG A 10 7.96 21.17 15.13
CA ARG A 10 8.77 22.04 16.00
C ARG A 10 9.07 21.35 17.33
N LEU A 11 10.14 20.57 17.36
CA LEU A 11 10.64 19.90 18.57
C LEU A 11 11.96 20.52 19.02
N LYS A 12 12.12 20.72 20.34
CA LYS A 12 13.41 21.01 20.97
C LYS A 12 14.11 19.70 21.30
N SER A 13 15.40 19.64 20.98
CA SER A 13 16.27 18.47 21.21
C SER A 13 15.66 17.15 20.70
N PRO A 14 15.22 17.07 19.43
CA PRO A 14 14.59 15.87 18.91
C PRO A 14 15.58 14.70 18.86
N ARG A 15 15.12 13.51 19.26
CA ARG A 15 15.84 12.24 19.08
C ARG A 15 14.98 11.31 18.25
N LEU A 16 15.61 10.75 17.22
CA LEU A 16 14.97 9.85 16.27
C LEU A 16 15.65 8.49 16.34
N THR A 17 14.86 7.44 16.48
CA THR A 17 15.32 6.06 16.52
C THR A 17 14.58 5.28 15.45
N LEU A 18 15.33 4.62 14.57
CA LEU A 18 14.77 3.73 13.56
C LEU A 18 14.91 2.26 14.02
N SER A 19 13.85 1.47 13.88
CA SER A 19 13.85 0.04 14.16
C SER A 19 13.10 -0.75 13.07
N MET A 20 13.47 -2.02 12.92
CA MET A 20 12.75 -3.00 12.12
C MET A 20 12.85 -4.37 12.81
N GLU A 21 11.74 -5.10 12.86
CA GLU A 21 11.70 -6.45 13.41
C GLU A 21 11.85 -7.46 12.28
N PHE A 22 12.79 -8.39 12.40
CA PHE A 22 12.88 -9.54 11.51
C PHE A 22 12.07 -10.70 12.11
N LYS A 23 11.15 -11.29 11.35
CA LYS A 23 10.53 -12.56 11.76
C LYS A 23 11.48 -13.70 11.43
N GLU A 24 12.06 -14.31 12.45
CA GLU A 24 12.69 -15.63 12.27
C GLU A 24 11.60 -16.67 12.07
N LYS A 25 11.66 -17.36 10.94
CA LYS A 25 10.77 -18.49 10.65
C LYS A 25 11.22 -19.67 11.53
N ASP A 26 10.50 -19.92 12.62
CA ASP A 26 10.64 -21.16 13.36
C ASP A 26 10.36 -22.33 12.39
N THR A 27 11.41 -23.07 12.08
CA THR A 27 11.42 -24.15 11.08
C THR A 27 11.45 -25.50 11.80
N SER A 28 10.73 -25.66 12.92
CA SER A 28 10.75 -26.89 13.73
C SER A 28 9.43 -27.67 13.77
N GLY A 29 8.52 -27.52 12.79
CA GLY A 29 7.26 -28.28 12.83
C GLY A 29 6.49 -28.35 11.53
N GLN A 30 6.75 -29.40 10.76
CA GLN A 30 5.86 -30.05 9.78
C GLN A 30 4.42 -29.50 9.69
N THR A 31 4.03 -28.95 8.54
CA THR A 31 3.01 -29.51 7.62
C THR A 31 2.69 -28.51 6.51
N SER A 32 2.45 -29.07 5.33
CA SER A 32 2.25 -28.40 4.06
C SER A 32 1.03 -27.46 4.06
N GLY A 33 1.30 -26.18 3.80
CA GLY A 33 0.30 -25.17 3.47
C GLY A 33 1.00 -23.99 2.80
N THR A 34 1.03 -23.99 1.47
CA THR A 34 1.50 -22.85 0.66
C THR A 34 0.52 -21.68 0.78
N SER A 35 0.63 -20.96 1.89
CA SER A 35 0.27 -19.56 2.07
C SER A 35 0.53 -19.25 3.53
N GLY A 36 1.81 -19.22 3.90
CA GLY A 36 2.21 -18.36 5.00
C GLY A 36 1.85 -16.95 4.56
N ALA A 37 0.66 -16.50 4.97
CA ALA A 37 0.25 -15.14 4.78
C ALA A 37 1.37 -14.29 5.38
N GLU A 38 2.15 -13.65 4.51
CA GLU A 38 3.06 -12.55 4.81
C GLU A 38 2.26 -11.31 5.28
N GLN A 39 1.11 -11.53 5.91
CA GLN A 39 0.36 -10.55 6.66
C GLN A 39 1.15 -10.25 7.93
N GLY A 40 2.00 -9.25 7.81
CA GLY A 40 2.53 -8.51 8.94
C GLY A 40 4.01 -8.73 9.18
N GLU A 41 4.86 -8.64 8.14
CA GLU A 41 6.15 -8.00 8.39
C GLU A 41 5.83 -6.56 8.84
N LYS A 42 6.16 -6.24 10.10
CA LYS A 42 5.98 -4.87 10.58
C LYS A 42 7.00 -4.02 9.81
N GLY A 43 6.50 -3.14 8.95
CA GLY A 43 7.34 -2.18 8.24
C GLY A 43 8.21 -1.37 9.20
N LYS A 44 9.25 -0.71 8.66
CA LYS A 44 10.20 0.05 9.47
C LYS A 44 9.48 1.08 10.34
N GLU A 45 9.91 1.19 11.60
CA GLU A 45 9.33 2.13 12.56
C GLU A 45 10.35 3.20 12.91
N LEU A 46 9.90 4.45 12.86
CA LEU A 46 10.65 5.61 13.29
C LEU A 46 10.00 6.18 14.55
N GLN A 47 10.67 5.99 15.68
CA GLN A 47 10.29 6.58 16.94
C GLN A 47 10.90 7.97 17.07
N VAL A 48 10.06 8.96 17.36
CA VAL A 48 10.45 10.36 17.50
C VAL A 48 10.15 10.80 18.92
N THR A 49 11.13 11.43 19.55
CA THR A 49 10.98 12.06 20.87
C THR A 49 11.53 13.47 20.85
N GLY A 50 11.00 14.35 21.69
CA GLY A 50 11.47 15.72 21.80
C GLY A 50 10.73 16.49 22.88
N LEU A 51 11.03 17.78 23.00
CA LEU A 51 10.38 18.68 23.95
C LEU A 51 9.59 19.75 23.21
N ILE A 52 8.38 20.05 23.71
CA ILE A 52 7.59 21.22 23.29
C ILE A 52 7.41 22.11 24.53
N PRO A 53 7.92 23.35 24.54
CA PRO A 53 7.72 24.28 25.65
C PRO A 53 6.24 24.58 25.89
N PHE A 54 5.84 24.82 27.15
CA PHE A 54 4.45 25.17 27.49
C PHE A 54 3.92 26.44 26.83
N VAL A 55 4.84 27.33 26.46
CA VAL A 55 4.51 28.56 25.71
C VAL A 55 4.09 28.28 24.26
N ASP A 56 4.44 27.12 23.70
CA ASP A 56 4.13 26.73 22.32
C ASP A 56 3.00 25.69 22.29
N GLN A 57 1.84 26.08 22.82
CA GLN A 57 0.63 25.24 22.86
C GLN A 57 0.14 24.87 21.45
N MET A 58 0.32 25.79 20.50
CA MET A 58 -0.07 25.58 19.11
C MET A 58 0.74 24.45 18.48
N ALA A 59 2.05 24.35 18.73
CA ALA A 59 2.85 23.23 18.23
C ALA A 59 2.37 21.89 18.78
N LEU A 60 2.00 21.82 20.06
CA LEU A 60 1.45 20.59 20.65
C LEU A 60 0.11 20.23 20.02
N ALA A 61 -0.84 21.16 19.96
CA ALA A 61 -2.15 20.94 19.35
C ALA A 61 -2.01 20.45 17.91
N ARG A 62 -1.15 21.12 17.13
CA ARG A 62 -0.89 20.78 15.73
C ARG A 62 -0.32 19.38 15.56
N LEU A 63 0.61 18.96 16.43
CA LEU A 63 1.14 17.59 16.40
C LEU A 63 0.03 16.54 16.62
N PHE A 64 -0.92 16.81 17.52
CA PHE A 64 -2.05 15.91 17.75
C PHE A 64 -3.07 15.93 16.62
N GLU A 65 -3.31 17.07 15.97
CA GLU A 65 -4.10 17.14 14.73
C GLU A 65 -3.49 16.26 13.65
N LEU A 66 -2.19 16.41 13.37
CA LEU A 66 -1.48 15.57 12.40
C LEU A 66 -1.59 14.07 12.75
N ALA A 67 -1.61 13.72 14.03
CA ALA A 67 -1.76 12.33 14.46
C ALA A 67 -3.19 11.78 14.27
N GLN A 68 -4.21 12.64 14.33
CA GLN A 68 -5.63 12.28 14.21
C GLN A 68 -6.17 12.40 12.79
N ASP A 69 -5.47 13.14 11.93
CA ASP A 69 -5.76 13.34 10.52
C ASP A 69 -6.02 12.01 9.81
N LYS A 70 -7.09 12.01 9.02
CA LYS A 70 -7.52 10.87 8.23
C LYS A 70 -7.36 11.17 6.74
N GLY A 71 -6.92 10.16 6.00
CA GLY A 71 -6.91 10.19 4.54
C GLY A 71 -8.22 9.71 3.95
N ASP A 72 -8.18 9.39 2.67
CA ASP A 72 -9.31 8.82 1.96
C ASP A 72 -9.76 7.50 2.60
N GLY A 73 -11.08 7.27 2.64
CA GLY A 73 -11.63 6.04 3.20
C GLY A 73 -11.55 5.94 4.73
N ASN A 74 -11.38 7.06 5.45
CA ASN A 74 -11.35 7.10 6.92
C ASN A 74 -10.15 6.34 7.54
N GLU A 75 -9.13 6.06 6.74
CA GLU A 75 -7.85 5.50 7.20
C GLU A 75 -6.93 6.59 7.78
N ARG A 76 -5.91 6.19 8.54
CA ARG A 76 -4.89 7.15 9.03
C ARG A 76 -4.18 7.79 7.85
N LYS A 77 -4.05 9.12 7.86
CA LYS A 77 -3.38 9.86 6.80
C LYS A 77 -1.93 9.38 6.63
N ILE A 78 -1.53 9.29 5.38
CA ILE A 78 -0.16 8.98 4.97
C ILE A 78 0.53 10.30 4.65
N TYR A 79 1.69 10.51 5.26
CA TYR A 79 2.49 11.70 5.12
C TYR A 79 3.77 11.41 4.35
N ARG A 80 4.21 12.33 3.51
CA ARG A 80 5.58 12.36 3.01
C ARG A 80 6.51 12.79 4.14
N ILE A 81 7.51 11.96 4.45
CA ILE A 81 8.48 12.28 5.51
C ILE A 81 9.66 13.06 4.94
N GLY A 82 10.06 14.12 5.64
CA GLY A 82 11.32 14.83 5.45
C GLY A 82 12.22 14.60 6.66
N CYS A 83 13.18 13.68 6.55
CA CYS A 83 14.17 13.40 7.58
C CYS A 83 15.38 12.67 6.98
N GLU A 84 16.59 13.11 7.30
CA GLU A 84 17.84 12.47 6.85
C GLU A 84 17.92 10.99 7.22
N LEU A 85 17.47 10.62 8.43
CA LEU A 85 17.47 9.21 8.87
C LEU A 85 16.50 8.36 8.05
N ALA A 86 15.33 8.89 7.69
CA ALA A 86 14.35 8.19 6.87
C ALA A 86 14.84 8.05 5.42
N GLU A 87 15.46 9.09 4.88
CA GLU A 87 16.05 9.10 3.54
C GLU A 87 17.16 8.06 3.41
N ALA A 88 18.05 7.95 4.41
CA ALA A 88 19.14 6.98 4.43
C ALA A 88 18.66 5.52 4.32
N VAL A 89 17.44 5.22 4.78
CA VAL A 89 16.83 3.88 4.69
C VAL A 89 15.69 3.81 3.66
N LYS A 90 15.57 4.82 2.79
CA LYS A 90 14.59 4.90 1.70
C LYS A 90 13.13 4.87 2.16
N ILE A 91 12.83 5.43 3.31
CA ILE A 91 11.46 5.65 3.78
C ILE A 91 10.99 7.01 3.30
N TYR A 92 10.00 7.04 2.41
CA TYR A 92 9.44 8.28 1.87
C TYR A 92 8.04 8.61 2.40
N GLN A 93 7.29 7.59 2.79
CA GLN A 93 5.93 7.73 3.28
C GLN A 93 5.78 7.04 4.63
N VAL A 94 5.08 7.71 5.53
CA VAL A 94 4.84 7.23 6.89
C VAL A 94 3.41 7.54 7.32
N LYS A 95 2.95 6.81 8.33
CA LYS A 95 1.72 7.13 9.06
C LYS A 95 1.94 7.01 10.54
N PHE A 96 1.20 7.79 11.33
CA PHE A 96 1.22 7.64 12.79
C PHE A 96 0.80 6.23 13.18
N ALA A 97 1.55 5.61 14.09
CA ALA A 97 1.37 4.24 14.54
C ALA A 97 1.41 4.16 16.08
N GLY A 98 0.74 3.16 16.64
CA GLY A 98 0.73 2.97 18.10
C GLY A 98 0.10 4.15 18.83
N ARG A 99 0.89 4.79 19.70
CA ARG A 99 0.47 5.83 20.64
C ARG A 99 1.33 7.08 20.48
N ILE A 100 0.70 8.24 20.62
CA ILE A 100 1.36 9.53 20.86
C ILE A 100 1.18 9.92 22.33
N MET A 101 2.23 10.44 22.96
CA MET A 101 2.18 10.93 24.34
C MET A 101 2.88 12.28 24.47
N ALA A 102 2.43 13.08 25.42
CA ALA A 102 3.02 14.37 25.77
C ALA A 102 2.91 14.64 27.29
N PRO A 103 3.45 13.78 28.17
CA PRO A 103 3.52 14.08 29.59
C PRO A 103 4.31 15.38 29.84
N GLU A 104 3.95 16.08 30.92
CA GLU A 104 4.76 17.17 31.45
C GLU A 104 6.14 16.65 31.84
N GLN A 105 7.16 17.46 31.58
CA GLN A 105 8.53 17.11 31.89
C GLN A 105 8.96 17.71 33.22
N GLU A 106 9.22 16.86 34.21
CA GLU A 106 9.76 17.32 35.49
C GLU A 106 11.05 18.14 35.30
N GLY A 107 11.11 19.26 36.02
CA GLY A 107 12.22 20.21 35.98
C GLY A 107 12.24 21.14 34.77
N LEU A 108 11.30 21.03 33.82
CA LEU A 108 11.20 21.90 32.65
C LEU A 108 9.76 22.36 32.41
N LEU A 109 9.55 23.60 31.97
CA LEU A 109 8.25 24.09 31.52
C LEU A 109 7.96 23.61 30.08
N ALA A 110 7.93 22.29 29.89
CA ALA A 110 7.78 21.65 28.59
C ALA A 110 7.07 20.30 28.71
N TRP A 111 6.40 19.88 27.63
CA TRP A 111 5.95 18.51 27.46
C TRP A 111 7.03 17.69 26.76
N ARG A 112 7.28 16.48 27.26
CA ARG A 112 8.08 15.49 26.53
C ARG A 112 7.18 14.73 25.57
N VAL A 113 7.28 15.05 24.29
CA VAL A 113 6.52 14.35 23.27
C VAL A 113 7.23 13.10 22.81
N SER A 114 6.44 12.05 22.57
CA SER A 114 6.91 10.80 21.97
C SER A 114 5.83 10.22 21.07
N PHE A 115 6.21 9.79 19.87
CA PHE A 115 5.31 9.17 18.91
C PHE A 115 6.07 8.24 17.96
N THR A 116 5.34 7.34 17.32
CA THR A 116 5.89 6.40 16.34
C THR A 116 5.28 6.66 14.97
N LEU A 117 6.14 6.71 13.96
CA LEU A 117 5.78 6.75 12.55
C LEU A 117 6.14 5.40 11.94
N ARG A 118 5.17 4.74 11.30
CA ARG A 118 5.42 3.48 10.58
C ARG A 118 5.48 3.74 9.09
N GLU A 119 6.45 3.15 8.43
CA GLU A 119 6.59 3.16 6.98
C GLU A 119 5.31 2.70 6.28
N HIS A 120 4.93 3.41 5.23
CA HIS A 120 3.85 3.05 4.33
C HIS A 120 4.42 2.63 2.97
N LEU A 121 4.44 1.33 2.70
CA LEU A 121 4.83 0.77 1.40
C LEU A 121 3.64 0.81 0.42
N SER A 122 3.83 1.49 -0.71
CA SER A 122 2.81 1.58 -1.76
C SER A 122 2.66 0.28 -2.55
N VAL A 123 1.51 0.08 -3.22
CA VAL A 123 1.22 -1.14 -4.02
C VAL A 123 2.26 -1.43 -5.12
N PRO A 124 2.77 -0.46 -5.91
CA PRO A 124 3.83 -0.76 -6.89
C PRO A 124 5.14 -1.19 -6.23
N GLU A 125 5.53 -0.60 -5.10
CA GLU A 125 6.72 -1.03 -4.35
C GLU A 125 6.54 -2.44 -3.77
N LYS A 126 5.34 -2.76 -3.27
CA LYS A 126 4.98 -4.12 -2.86
C LYS A 126 5.03 -5.11 -4.04
N ARG A 127 4.67 -4.68 -5.25
CA ARG A 127 4.75 -5.53 -6.46
C ARG A 127 6.20 -5.80 -6.85
N GLU A 128 7.07 -4.82 -6.78
CA GLU A 128 8.50 -5.00 -7.07
C GLU A 128 9.17 -5.90 -6.01
N GLN A 129 8.84 -5.71 -4.73
CA GLN A 129 9.30 -6.62 -3.66
C GLN A 129 8.82 -8.07 -3.88
N ARG A 130 7.62 -8.27 -4.45
CA ARG A 130 7.14 -9.61 -4.84
C ARG A 130 7.91 -10.20 -6.02
N ARG A 131 8.36 -9.38 -6.98
CA ARG A 131 9.16 -9.84 -8.14
C ARG A 131 10.58 -10.26 -7.78
N ILE A 132 11.13 -9.74 -6.69
CA ILE A 132 12.43 -10.16 -6.14
C ILE A 132 12.34 -11.56 -5.51
N LYS A 133 11.14 -12.02 -5.14
CA LYS A 133 10.90 -13.43 -4.81
C LYS A 133 10.80 -14.18 -6.14
N PRO A 134 11.70 -15.13 -6.45
CA PRO A 134 11.62 -15.85 -7.72
C PRO A 134 10.26 -16.54 -7.77
N ASP A 135 9.48 -16.22 -8.81
CA ASP A 135 8.33 -17.01 -9.19
C ASP A 135 8.78 -18.48 -9.25
N ALA A 136 8.08 -19.34 -8.53
CA ALA A 136 8.33 -20.77 -8.57
C ALA A 136 8.32 -21.19 -10.04
N ILE A 137 9.47 -21.70 -10.49
CA ILE A 137 9.64 -22.29 -11.82
C ILE A 137 8.57 -23.37 -11.94
N ILE A 138 7.51 -23.10 -12.72
CA ILE A 138 6.69 -24.16 -13.29
C ILE A 138 7.57 -24.78 -14.37
N GLY A 139 8.24 -25.87 -14.02
CA GLY A 139 9.12 -26.55 -14.94
C GLY A 139 9.51 -27.92 -14.39
N GLN A 140 8.70 -28.92 -14.69
CA GLN A 140 9.17 -30.07 -15.47
C GLN A 140 7.99 -30.94 -15.85
N ALA A 141 7.60 -30.85 -17.13
CA ALA A 141 7.07 -32.00 -17.82
C ALA A 141 8.17 -33.07 -17.81
N THR A 142 7.90 -34.21 -17.17
CA THR A 142 8.63 -35.45 -17.42
C THR A 142 7.79 -36.30 -18.37
N GLU A 143 8.40 -36.69 -19.48
CA GLU A 143 7.85 -37.63 -20.45
C GLU A 143 7.36 -38.90 -19.74
N GLY A 144 6.08 -39.25 -19.90
CA GLY A 144 5.60 -40.58 -19.50
C GLY A 144 4.22 -40.70 -18.87
N THR A 145 3.32 -39.71 -18.93
CA THR A 145 1.94 -39.90 -18.45
C THR A 145 0.94 -39.59 -19.54
N GLN A 146 0.25 -40.63 -20.01
CA GLN A 146 -0.86 -40.50 -20.93
C GLN A 146 -2.03 -39.78 -20.24
N PRO A 147 -2.64 -38.77 -20.86
CA PRO A 147 -3.84 -38.15 -20.32
C PRO A 147 -5.01 -39.12 -20.45
N VAL A 148 -5.62 -39.47 -19.32
CA VAL A 148 -6.92 -40.14 -19.30
C VAL A 148 -7.98 -39.09 -19.65
N ALA A 149 -8.61 -39.25 -20.81
CA ALA A 149 -9.75 -38.45 -21.23
C ALA A 149 -11.00 -38.83 -20.40
N PRO A 150 -11.83 -37.88 -19.93
CA PRO A 150 -13.22 -38.16 -19.63
C PRO A 150 -14.01 -38.23 -20.93
N ALA A 151 -14.71 -39.35 -21.09
CA ALA A 151 -15.57 -39.67 -22.22
C ALA A 151 -16.82 -38.77 -22.30
N GLY A 152 -17.21 -38.44 -23.52
CA GLY A 152 -18.48 -37.77 -23.85
C GLY A 152 -18.60 -37.51 -25.35
N ALA A 153 -18.75 -38.58 -26.13
CA ALA A 153 -18.82 -38.60 -27.58
C ALA A 153 -20.10 -37.99 -28.15
N ILE A 154 -19.99 -37.22 -29.25
CA ILE A 154 -20.78 -37.48 -30.48
C ILE A 154 -20.11 -36.88 -31.71
N SER A 155 -20.09 -37.71 -32.75
CA SER A 155 -19.47 -37.57 -34.06
C SER A 155 -20.16 -36.57 -34.99
N GLY A 156 -19.43 -36.02 -35.97
CA GLY A 156 -20.01 -35.49 -37.21
C GLY A 156 -19.27 -34.32 -37.84
N ASP A 157 -18.62 -34.58 -38.97
CA ASP A 157 -17.90 -33.72 -39.92
C ASP A 157 -18.39 -32.27 -40.13
N GLY A 158 -17.42 -31.37 -40.41
CA GLY A 158 -17.64 -30.20 -41.25
C GLY A 158 -17.04 -28.88 -40.75
N GLN A 159 -15.91 -28.50 -41.35
CA GLN A 159 -15.44 -27.16 -41.76
C GLN A 159 -15.68 -25.90 -40.89
N ASP A 160 -14.59 -25.12 -40.75
CA ASP A 160 -14.50 -23.67 -40.54
C ASP A 160 -15.23 -23.04 -39.33
N GLN A 161 -14.46 -22.54 -38.35
CA GLN A 161 -14.42 -21.12 -37.94
C GLN A 161 -13.84 -20.91 -36.52
N GLN A 162 -12.81 -20.06 -36.49
CA GLN A 162 -12.45 -19.04 -35.49
C GLN A 162 -12.93 -19.20 -34.03
N PRO A 163 -12.02 -19.17 -33.03
CA PRO A 163 -12.40 -19.29 -31.62
C PRO A 163 -13.20 -18.07 -31.14
N GLU A 164 -14.44 -18.32 -30.73
CA GLU A 164 -15.37 -17.36 -30.16
C GLU A 164 -14.86 -16.74 -28.85
N LEU A 165 -14.54 -15.45 -28.92
CA LEU A 165 -14.66 -14.49 -27.80
C LEU A 165 -16.14 -14.39 -27.39
N GLY A 166 -16.70 -15.46 -26.81
CA GLY A 166 -18.13 -15.73 -26.88
C GLY A 166 -19.03 -15.01 -25.87
N ARG A 167 -18.56 -14.53 -24.71
CA ARG A 167 -19.50 -14.01 -23.69
C ARG A 167 -19.12 -12.73 -22.98
N VAL A 168 -17.84 -12.49 -22.73
CA VAL A 168 -17.40 -11.28 -22.02
C VAL A 168 -17.12 -10.13 -22.99
N GLY A 169 -16.53 -10.41 -24.16
CA GLY A 169 -16.26 -9.41 -25.20
C GLY A 169 -17.52 -8.76 -25.81
N ARG A 170 -18.63 -9.49 -25.88
CA ARG A 170 -19.92 -8.93 -26.34
C ARG A 170 -20.57 -7.98 -25.33
N PHE A 171 -20.25 -8.12 -24.04
CA PHE A 171 -20.79 -7.25 -23.00
C PHE A 171 -20.09 -5.88 -22.98
N PHE A 172 -18.77 -5.85 -23.14
CA PHE A 172 -18.01 -4.59 -23.21
C PHE A 172 -18.34 -3.77 -24.47
N LYS A 173 -18.60 -4.41 -25.61
CA LYS A 173 -18.92 -3.70 -26.85
C LYS A 173 -20.30 -2.99 -26.81
N ARG A 174 -21.29 -3.58 -26.15
CA ARG A 174 -22.64 -2.97 -26.04
C ARG A 174 -22.68 -1.74 -25.11
N ILE A 175 -21.77 -1.65 -24.15
CA ILE A 175 -21.68 -0.49 -23.27
C ILE A 175 -20.93 0.65 -23.96
N ASP A 176 -19.94 0.33 -24.80
CA ASP A 176 -19.16 1.30 -25.58
C ASP A 176 -20.02 2.00 -26.66
N ASP A 177 -20.80 1.24 -27.43
CA ASP A 177 -21.71 1.79 -28.46
C ASP A 177 -22.80 2.71 -27.86
N ALA A 178 -23.27 2.43 -26.64
CA ALA A 178 -24.30 3.23 -25.97
C ALA A 178 -23.79 4.57 -25.40
N MET A 179 -22.47 4.74 -25.29
CA MET A 179 -21.85 5.95 -24.74
C MET A 179 -21.33 6.91 -25.83
N GLY A 180 -21.25 6.44 -27.09
CA GLY A 180 -20.85 7.26 -28.25
C GLY A 180 -21.98 8.11 -28.85
N GLU A 181 -23.25 7.74 -28.67
CA GLU A 181 -24.38 8.35 -29.41
C GLU A 181 -25.02 9.56 -28.70
N LYS A 182 -24.38 10.15 -27.68
CA LYS A 182 -24.88 11.36 -26.99
C LYS A 182 -23.88 12.52 -27.02
N LYS A 183 -23.31 12.83 -28.20
CA LYS A 183 -22.53 14.07 -28.34
C LYS A 183 -22.64 14.85 -29.66
N ASP A 184 -23.45 14.43 -30.64
CA ASP A 184 -23.50 15.09 -31.96
C ASP A 184 -24.88 15.63 -32.40
N GLU A 185 -25.72 16.08 -31.46
CA GLU A 185 -27.01 16.72 -31.83
C GLU A 185 -27.16 18.15 -31.28
N THR A 186 -26.08 18.94 -31.35
CA THR A 186 -26.18 20.40 -31.15
C THR A 186 -25.19 21.15 -32.04
N GLN A 187 -25.29 20.99 -33.35
CA GLN A 187 -24.83 22.01 -34.30
C GLN A 187 -25.45 21.84 -35.69
N GLN A 188 -25.83 22.98 -36.26
CA GLN A 188 -26.27 23.24 -37.64
C GLN A 188 -27.77 23.07 -37.95
N ALA A 189 -28.52 24.11 -37.59
CA ALA A 189 -29.36 24.78 -38.57
C ALA A 189 -28.47 25.42 -39.66
N THR A 190 -28.82 25.25 -40.94
CA THR A 190 -28.77 26.25 -42.05
C THR A 190 -28.97 25.57 -43.41
N ASP A 191 -29.70 26.27 -44.29
CA ASP A 191 -29.83 26.11 -45.75
C ASP A 191 -30.89 25.14 -46.32
N ALA A 192 -32.10 25.67 -46.55
CA ALA A 192 -32.86 25.62 -47.81
C ALA A 192 -34.23 26.32 -47.65
#